data_AF-A0A0C3BRA6-F1
#
_entry.id   AF-A0A0C3BRA6-F1
#
_cell.length_a   1.000
_cell.length_b   1.000
_cell.length_c   1.000
_cell.angle_alpha   90.00
_cell.angle_beta   90.00
_cell.angle_gamma   90.00
#
_symmetry.space_group_name_H-M   'P 1'
#
loop_
_entity.id
_entity.type
_entity.pdbx_description
1 polymer ?
#
loop_
_entity_poly.entity_id
_entity_poly.type
_entity_poly.pdbx_seq_one_letter_code
_entity_poly.pdbx_strand_id
1 'polypeptide(L)'
;MRSQSGLILARNWLDRTGVCPLSFYLGPSTRYADHNVIAAVTAHCTRWEEITFDFPISCSEGLGVVKHRLPHLKNLVFNEADPWLQSLDTFEVAPQLRSLELCRGISISTLKLPWFQLTRCDLGSRCLEECFQILKLCPSLIDVVFFKTCGPKLHASHDILQHPHLQSIHILSPINLHDFFDRLTLPALVDFTQCEGPSWGQHRQLMSLLKRSDCRLQKLYIATQPVRMITEGDFIDMLEQTSSLVVLNLEGFAPVIRSYTWRRLTHRGSSRCLLPKLQTLRLSHTSDFITHAFVDMIESRWKFPSARGEAKNSQTQVVRLERCFLNILDGVKNVDPAVRARLRNLRAEGLRIWPIDSEKGF
;
A
#
# COMPACT_ATOMS: atom_id res chain seq x y z
N MET A 1 -36.41 13.05 20.52
CA MET A 1 -36.39 14.09 19.46
C MET A 1 -35.31 13.85 18.39
N ARG A 2 -34.03 13.57 18.72
CA ARG A 2 -32.98 13.37 17.69
C ARG A 2 -33.21 12.20 16.71
N SER A 3 -33.79 11.09 17.17
CA SER A 3 -34.07 9.89 16.35
C SER A 3 -35.09 10.17 15.21
N GLN A 4 -36.20 10.85 15.50
CA GLN A 4 -37.20 11.20 14.47
C GLN A 4 -36.64 12.10 13.38
N SER A 5 -35.75 13.05 13.72
CA SER A 5 -35.09 13.91 12.73
C SER A 5 -34.19 13.11 11.78
N GLY A 6 -33.46 12.11 12.29
CA GLY A 6 -32.61 11.22 11.48
C GLY A 6 -33.41 10.40 10.46
N LEU A 7 -34.53 9.82 10.91
CA LEU A 7 -35.42 9.06 10.03
C LEU A 7 -36.04 9.90 8.92
N ILE A 8 -36.51 11.11 9.23
CA ILE A 8 -37.11 12.01 8.24
C ILE A 8 -36.06 12.42 7.19
N LEU A 9 -34.84 12.74 7.62
CA LEU A 9 -33.74 13.07 6.71
C LEU A 9 -33.39 11.88 5.81
N ALA A 10 -33.28 10.66 6.37
CA ALA A 10 -33.01 9.46 5.61
C ALA A 10 -34.08 9.20 4.54
N ARG A 11 -35.36 9.29 4.90
CA ARG A 11 -36.48 9.12 3.94
C ARG A 11 -36.47 10.18 2.85
N ASN A 12 -36.35 11.46 3.21
CA ASN A 12 -36.29 12.54 2.24
C ASN A 12 -35.10 12.40 1.27
N TRP A 13 -33.96 11.92 1.76
CA TRP A 13 -32.81 11.63 0.91
C TRP A 13 -33.09 10.44 -0.02
N LEU A 14 -33.61 9.32 0.50
CA LEU A 14 -33.96 8.14 -0.29
C LEU A 14 -34.97 8.47 -1.39
N ASP A 15 -36.01 9.25 -1.10
CA ASP A 15 -37.03 9.65 -2.07
C ASP A 15 -36.44 10.48 -3.22
N ARG A 16 -35.48 11.38 -2.91
CA ARG A 16 -34.81 12.22 -3.91
C ARG A 16 -33.86 11.44 -4.81
N THR A 17 -33.30 10.34 -4.32
CA THR A 17 -32.35 9.52 -5.11
C THR A 17 -33.04 8.68 -6.18
N GLY A 18 -34.37 8.52 -6.14
CA GLY A 18 -35.14 7.83 -7.16
C GLY A 18 -34.67 6.39 -7.40
N VAL A 19 -34.07 6.12 -8.57
CA VAL A 19 -33.55 4.81 -8.98
C VAL A 19 -32.02 4.73 -8.97
N CYS A 20 -31.33 5.80 -8.59
CA CYS A 20 -29.88 5.84 -8.64
C CYS A 20 -29.23 4.80 -7.69
N PRO A 21 -28.06 4.26 -8.03
CA PRO A 21 -27.24 3.50 -7.08
C PRO A 21 -26.98 4.29 -5.80
N LEU A 22 -26.89 3.60 -4.67
CA LEU A 22 -26.74 4.20 -3.34
C LEU A 22 -25.35 3.90 -2.77
N SER A 23 -24.62 4.98 -2.46
CA SER A 23 -23.41 4.96 -1.65
C SER A 23 -23.64 5.75 -0.38
N PHE A 24 -23.42 5.14 0.79
CA PHE A 24 -23.63 5.83 2.06
C PHE A 24 -22.80 5.23 3.21
N TYR A 25 -22.67 6.04 4.26
CA TYR A 25 -22.00 5.72 5.51
C TYR A 25 -23.04 5.68 6.64
N LEU A 26 -23.13 4.55 7.33
CA LEU A 26 -23.91 4.41 8.56
C LEU A 26 -22.96 4.57 9.74
N GLY A 27 -22.87 5.81 10.21
CA GLY A 27 -21.96 6.20 11.28
C GLY A 27 -22.31 5.66 12.66
N PRO A 28 -21.41 5.89 13.64
CA PRO A 28 -21.57 5.44 15.00
C PRO A 28 -22.81 6.10 15.57
N SER A 29 -23.86 5.29 15.69
CA SER A 29 -25.03 5.75 16.42
C SER A 29 -24.64 5.91 17.88
N THR A 30 -25.20 6.94 18.53
CA THR A 30 -25.07 7.14 19.96
C THR A 30 -25.70 5.95 20.69
N ARG A 31 -24.91 4.91 20.96
CA ARG A 31 -25.21 3.66 21.69
C ARG A 31 -26.41 2.81 21.23
N TYR A 32 -27.28 3.30 20.35
CA TYR A 32 -28.40 2.56 19.77
C TYR A 32 -28.54 3.02 18.33
N ALA A 33 -28.17 2.19 17.35
CA ALA A 33 -28.58 2.48 15.97
C ALA A 33 -30.09 2.68 15.97
N ASP A 34 -30.55 3.79 15.38
CA ASP A 34 -31.98 3.99 15.21
C ASP A 34 -32.44 2.90 14.25
N HIS A 35 -33.03 1.83 14.80
CA HIS A 35 -33.51 0.69 14.04
C HIS A 35 -34.45 1.14 12.92
N ASN A 36 -35.14 2.27 13.08
CA ASN A 36 -35.99 2.83 12.02
C ASN A 36 -35.17 3.37 10.85
N VAL A 37 -34.01 3.98 11.10
CA VAL A 37 -33.10 4.44 10.04
C VAL A 37 -32.52 3.24 9.30
N ILE A 38 -32.04 2.21 10.03
CA ILE A 38 -31.57 0.97 9.39
C ILE A 38 -32.69 0.36 8.54
N ALA A 39 -33.89 0.20 9.10
CA ALA A 39 -35.04 -0.34 8.37
C ALA A 39 -35.40 0.47 7.12
N ALA A 40 -35.35 1.80 7.21
CA ALA A 40 -35.61 2.67 6.06
C ALA A 40 -34.56 2.47 4.96
N VAL A 41 -33.28 2.35 5.31
CA VAL A 41 -32.20 2.18 4.33
C VAL A 41 -32.17 0.76 3.75
N THR A 42 -32.42 -0.27 4.56
CA THR A 42 -32.47 -1.68 4.13
C THR A 42 -33.63 -1.96 3.19
N ALA A 43 -34.72 -1.18 3.25
CA ALA A 43 -35.82 -1.26 2.29
C ALA A 43 -35.36 -1.00 0.83
N HIS A 44 -34.28 -0.25 0.63
CA HIS A 44 -33.71 0.08 -0.68
C HIS A 44 -32.43 -0.71 -1.01
N CYS A 45 -32.18 -1.84 -0.33
CA CYS A 45 -30.94 -2.62 -0.46
C CYS A 45 -30.58 -3.08 -1.87
N THR A 46 -31.59 -3.28 -2.73
CA THR A 46 -31.38 -3.63 -4.14
C THR A 46 -30.58 -2.61 -4.93
N ARG A 47 -30.48 -1.36 -4.45
CA ARG A 47 -29.76 -0.26 -5.09
C ARG A 47 -28.39 0.01 -4.45
N TRP A 48 -28.03 -0.71 -3.39
CA TRP A 48 -26.76 -0.48 -2.69
C TRP A 48 -25.58 -0.80 -3.60
N GLU A 49 -24.64 0.15 -3.70
CA GLU A 49 -23.41 0.02 -4.47
C GLU A 49 -22.17 0.06 -3.57
N GLU A 50 -22.13 0.99 -2.62
CA GLU A 50 -21.04 1.13 -1.66
C GLU A 50 -21.58 1.40 -0.26
N ILE A 51 -21.09 0.67 0.73
CA ILE A 51 -21.58 0.83 2.10
C ILE A 51 -20.44 0.80 3.07
N THR A 52 -20.48 1.75 4.01
CA THR A 52 -19.62 1.74 5.17
C THR A 52 -20.46 1.63 6.43
N PHE A 53 -20.19 0.61 7.23
CA PHE A 53 -20.79 0.38 8.54
C PHE A 53 -19.80 0.77 9.62
N ASP A 54 -20.21 1.66 10.51
CA ASP A 54 -19.42 2.09 11.67
C ASP A 54 -20.27 1.98 12.93
N PHE A 55 -20.80 0.78 13.21
CA PHE A 55 -21.64 0.51 14.38
C PHE A 55 -21.54 -0.96 14.83
N PRO A 56 -21.86 -1.27 16.10
CA PRO A 56 -22.01 -2.62 16.67
C PRO A 56 -22.71 -3.65 15.82
N ILE A 57 -22.08 -4.82 15.64
CA ILE A 57 -22.73 -6.01 15.07
C ILE A 57 -24.05 -6.35 15.77
N SER A 58 -24.25 -5.96 17.03
CA SER A 58 -25.56 -6.09 17.71
C SER A 58 -26.70 -5.34 17.00
N CYS A 59 -26.38 -4.32 16.20
CA CYS A 59 -27.33 -3.62 15.35
C CYS A 59 -27.58 -4.32 13.99
N SER A 60 -26.94 -5.46 13.73
CA SER A 60 -27.07 -6.22 12.48
C SER A 60 -28.34 -7.05 12.36
N GLU A 61 -29.14 -7.18 13.44
CA GLU A 61 -30.42 -7.90 13.41
C GLU A 61 -31.34 -7.38 12.28
N GLY A 62 -31.29 -6.08 11.99
CA GLY A 62 -32.04 -5.45 10.90
C GLY A 62 -31.50 -5.70 9.50
N LEU A 63 -30.32 -6.32 9.35
CA LEU A 63 -29.69 -6.58 8.06
C LEU A 63 -30.14 -7.91 7.44
N GLY A 64 -30.73 -8.83 8.20
CA GLY A 64 -31.16 -10.14 7.65
C GLY A 64 -32.12 -10.01 6.45
N VAL A 65 -32.94 -8.96 6.42
CA VAL A 65 -33.89 -8.67 5.30
C VAL A 65 -33.19 -8.33 3.98
N VAL A 66 -31.90 -8.04 4.02
CA VAL A 66 -31.08 -7.67 2.88
C VAL A 66 -30.45 -8.89 2.19
N LYS A 67 -30.41 -10.04 2.87
CA LYS A 67 -29.80 -11.26 2.33
C LYS A 67 -30.41 -11.59 0.96
N HIS A 68 -29.56 -11.92 -0.01
CA HIS A 68 -29.92 -12.19 -1.41
C HIS A 68 -30.50 -10.99 -2.21
N ARG A 69 -30.49 -9.77 -1.66
CA ARG A 69 -31.04 -8.57 -2.31
C ARG A 69 -29.98 -7.52 -2.62
N LEU A 70 -28.75 -7.95 -2.87
CA LEU A 70 -27.58 -7.11 -3.10
C LEU A 70 -26.99 -7.26 -4.53
N PRO A 71 -27.79 -7.04 -5.60
CA PRO A 71 -27.32 -7.27 -6.96
C PRO A 71 -26.23 -6.29 -7.42
N HIS A 72 -26.14 -5.12 -6.80
CA HIS A 72 -25.25 -4.02 -7.22
C HIS A 72 -24.13 -3.70 -6.23
N LEU A 73 -24.08 -4.38 -5.08
CA LEU A 73 -23.10 -4.07 -4.04
C LEU A 73 -21.69 -4.40 -4.56
N LYS A 74 -20.82 -3.39 -4.61
CA LYS A 74 -19.43 -3.48 -5.08
C LYS A 74 -18.42 -3.33 -3.96
N ASN A 75 -18.68 -2.40 -3.02
CA ASN A 75 -17.74 -2.04 -1.96
C ASN A 75 -18.41 -2.16 -0.59
N LEU A 76 -17.76 -2.89 0.31
CA LEU A 76 -18.24 -3.11 1.68
C LEU A 76 -17.14 -2.77 2.66
N VAL A 77 -17.43 -1.86 3.59
CA VAL A 77 -16.50 -1.40 4.62
C VAL A 77 -17.13 -1.62 5.99
N PHE A 78 -16.38 -2.21 6.91
CA PHE A 78 -16.73 -2.29 8.32
C PHE A 78 -15.66 -1.56 9.14
N ASN A 79 -16.00 -0.41 9.72
CA ASN A 79 -15.10 0.44 10.50
C ASN A 79 -15.09 0.11 12.00
N GLU A 80 -15.98 -0.79 12.44
CA GLU A 80 -16.13 -1.07 13.85
C GLU A 80 -14.96 -1.88 14.43
N ALA A 81 -14.53 -1.51 15.65
CA ALA A 81 -13.42 -2.15 16.35
C ALA A 81 -13.85 -3.25 17.34
N ASP A 82 -15.14 -3.36 17.66
CA ASP A 82 -15.59 -4.33 18.67
C ASP A 82 -15.64 -5.74 18.09
N PRO A 83 -15.20 -6.77 18.85
CA PRO A 83 -15.19 -8.15 18.37
C PRO A 83 -16.59 -8.66 18.06
N TRP A 84 -16.74 -9.28 16.89
CA TRP A 84 -18.02 -9.89 16.52
C TRP A 84 -18.16 -11.27 17.15
N LEU A 85 -19.20 -11.43 17.97
CA LEU A 85 -19.53 -12.71 18.60
C LEU A 85 -20.44 -13.59 17.73
N GLN A 86 -21.06 -13.02 16.69
CA GLN A 86 -22.02 -13.69 15.83
C GLN A 86 -21.56 -13.68 14.37
N SER A 87 -21.92 -14.71 13.63
CA SER A 87 -21.69 -14.77 12.20
C SER A 87 -22.68 -13.89 11.44
N LEU A 88 -22.19 -13.17 10.44
CA LEU A 88 -22.98 -12.34 9.55
C LEU A 88 -22.97 -12.95 8.14
N ASP A 89 -24.15 -13.35 7.67
CA ASP A 89 -24.34 -13.97 6.35
C ASP A 89 -25.15 -13.13 5.37
N THR A 90 -25.53 -11.92 5.78
CA THR A 90 -26.26 -10.93 4.96
C THR A 90 -25.63 -10.74 3.58
N PHE A 91 -24.30 -10.75 3.53
CA PHE A 91 -23.51 -10.40 2.35
C PHE A 91 -23.02 -11.62 1.56
N GLU A 92 -23.48 -12.83 1.91
CA GLU A 92 -23.08 -14.09 1.27
C GLU A 92 -23.35 -14.09 -0.23
N VAL A 93 -24.49 -13.52 -0.65
CA VAL A 93 -24.92 -13.43 -2.04
C VAL A 93 -24.92 -11.98 -2.51
N ALA A 94 -23.73 -11.50 -2.85
CA ALA A 94 -23.47 -10.19 -3.44
C ALA A 94 -22.59 -10.34 -4.71
N PRO A 95 -23.17 -10.67 -5.88
CA PRO A 95 -22.41 -11.12 -7.07
C PRO A 95 -21.47 -10.06 -7.67
N GLN A 96 -21.69 -8.78 -7.34
CA GLN A 96 -20.86 -7.67 -7.79
C GLN A 96 -19.83 -7.20 -6.76
N LEU A 97 -19.75 -7.84 -5.58
CA LEU A 97 -18.82 -7.42 -4.54
C LEU A 97 -17.37 -7.63 -5.01
N ARG A 98 -16.57 -6.57 -4.99
CA ARG A 98 -15.17 -6.55 -5.46
C ARG A 98 -14.19 -5.97 -4.45
N SER A 99 -14.65 -5.14 -3.52
CA SER A 99 -13.81 -4.52 -2.49
C SER A 99 -14.34 -4.78 -1.10
N LEU A 100 -13.44 -5.12 -0.19
CA LEU A 100 -13.73 -5.32 1.23
C LEU A 100 -12.73 -4.55 2.09
N GLU A 101 -13.22 -3.78 3.05
CA GLU A 101 -12.39 -3.15 4.08
C GLU A 101 -12.89 -3.58 5.47
N LEU A 102 -11.99 -4.10 6.29
CA LEU A 102 -12.29 -4.62 7.63
C LEU A 102 -11.43 -3.94 8.69
N CYS A 103 -12.06 -3.26 9.64
CA CYS A 103 -11.42 -2.82 10.86
C CYS A 103 -11.06 -4.00 11.79
N ARG A 104 -10.20 -3.70 12.77
CA ARG A 104 -9.73 -4.66 13.77
C ARG A 104 -10.90 -5.33 14.51
N GLY A 105 -10.78 -6.63 14.78
CA GLY A 105 -11.72 -7.36 15.65
C GLY A 105 -12.74 -8.23 14.93
N ILE A 106 -12.95 -8.01 13.63
CA ILE A 106 -13.86 -8.83 12.82
C ILE A 106 -13.13 -10.08 12.35
N SER A 107 -13.49 -11.27 12.84
CA SER A 107 -12.90 -12.51 12.34
C SER A 107 -13.45 -12.83 10.95
N ILE A 108 -12.60 -13.28 10.04
CA ILE A 108 -13.05 -13.72 8.71
C ILE A 108 -13.97 -14.94 8.78
N SER A 109 -13.87 -15.73 9.85
CA SER A 109 -14.70 -16.92 10.05
C SER A 109 -16.17 -16.56 10.35
N THR A 110 -16.42 -15.36 10.88
CA THR A 110 -17.77 -14.87 11.18
C THR A 110 -18.42 -14.22 9.96
N LEU A 111 -17.67 -13.89 8.90
CA LEU A 111 -18.20 -13.28 7.68
C LEU A 111 -18.46 -14.31 6.58
N LYS A 112 -19.72 -14.43 6.13
CA LYS A 112 -20.02 -15.14 4.87
C LYS A 112 -20.06 -14.12 3.74
N LEU A 113 -19.07 -14.20 2.87
CA LEU A 113 -18.88 -13.32 1.72
C LEU A 113 -18.55 -14.16 0.48
N PRO A 114 -18.80 -13.64 -0.74
CA PRO A 114 -18.31 -14.23 -1.97
C PRO A 114 -16.81 -13.92 -2.12
N TRP A 115 -15.97 -14.51 -1.27
CA TRP A 115 -14.53 -14.21 -1.17
C TRP A 115 -13.79 -14.37 -2.52
N PHE A 116 -14.15 -15.37 -3.33
CA PHE A 116 -13.45 -15.73 -4.56
C PHE A 116 -13.40 -14.63 -5.64
N GLN A 117 -14.38 -13.71 -5.62
CA GLN A 117 -14.51 -12.62 -6.58
C GLN A 117 -13.95 -11.28 -6.06
N LEU A 118 -13.46 -11.23 -4.82
CA LEU A 118 -12.83 -10.03 -4.29
C LEU A 118 -11.52 -9.74 -5.04
N THR A 119 -11.35 -8.47 -5.38
CA THR A 119 -10.19 -7.96 -6.12
C THR A 119 -9.39 -6.97 -5.29
N ARG A 120 -9.99 -6.39 -4.24
CA ARG A 120 -9.33 -5.47 -3.31
C ARG A 120 -9.72 -5.80 -1.88
N CYS A 121 -8.73 -5.86 -1.01
CA CYS A 121 -8.94 -6.06 0.42
C CYS A 121 -8.07 -5.12 1.25
N ASP A 122 -8.68 -4.38 2.18
CA ASP A 122 -7.97 -3.77 3.30
C ASP A 122 -8.41 -4.47 4.58
N LEU A 123 -7.48 -5.11 5.26
CA LEU A 123 -7.82 -6.12 6.27
C LEU A 123 -7.60 -5.62 7.69
N GLY A 124 -7.19 -4.37 7.88
CA GLY A 124 -6.90 -3.82 9.20
C GLY A 124 -5.89 -4.68 9.96
N SER A 125 -6.00 -4.70 11.29
CA SER A 125 -5.12 -5.48 12.18
C SER A 125 -5.54 -6.95 12.29
N ARG A 126 -4.67 -7.84 11.79
CA ARG A 126 -4.85 -9.30 11.74
C ARG A 126 -3.59 -10.04 12.15
N CYS A 127 -3.74 -11.31 12.52
CA CYS A 127 -2.56 -12.17 12.59
C CYS A 127 -2.11 -12.65 11.20
N LEU A 128 -0.85 -13.08 11.06
CA LEU A 128 -0.34 -13.56 9.77
C LEU A 128 -1.12 -14.76 9.25
N GLU A 129 -1.58 -15.64 10.13
CA GLU A 129 -2.37 -16.81 9.74
C GLU A 129 -3.70 -16.41 9.09
N GLU A 130 -4.42 -15.43 9.67
CA GLU A 130 -5.63 -14.88 9.06
C GLU A 130 -5.33 -14.20 7.72
N CYS A 131 -4.22 -13.47 7.60
CA CYS A 131 -3.80 -12.87 6.34
C CYS A 131 -3.62 -13.95 5.25
N PHE A 132 -2.95 -15.06 5.59
CA PHE A 132 -2.80 -16.21 4.69
C PHE A 132 -4.12 -16.86 4.32
N GLN A 133 -5.02 -17.04 5.27
CA GLN A 133 -6.35 -17.61 5.00
C GLN A 133 -7.15 -16.74 4.03
N ILE A 134 -7.08 -15.41 4.17
CA ILE A 134 -7.75 -14.48 3.26
C ILE A 134 -7.16 -14.57 1.85
N LEU A 135 -5.84 -14.63 1.73
CA LEU A 135 -5.18 -14.86 0.45
C LEU A 135 -5.67 -16.17 -0.19
N LYS A 136 -5.78 -17.27 0.59
CA LYS A 136 -6.36 -18.54 0.09
C LYS A 136 -7.80 -18.39 -0.39
N LEU A 137 -8.62 -17.61 0.30
CA LEU A 137 -10.04 -17.40 -0.02
C LEU A 137 -10.26 -16.47 -1.22
N CYS A 138 -9.30 -15.59 -1.53
CA CYS A 138 -9.43 -14.55 -2.54
C CYS A 138 -8.38 -14.69 -3.68
N PRO A 139 -8.45 -15.74 -4.51
CA PRO A 139 -7.48 -15.96 -5.59
C PRO A 139 -7.46 -14.84 -6.65
N SER A 140 -8.56 -14.08 -6.77
CA SER A 140 -8.72 -12.99 -7.74
C SER A 140 -8.18 -11.62 -7.26
N LEU A 141 -7.48 -11.57 -6.11
CA LEU A 141 -6.95 -10.33 -5.57
C LEU A 141 -5.98 -9.64 -6.54
N ILE A 142 -6.15 -8.32 -6.63
CA ILE A 142 -5.31 -7.39 -7.40
C ILE A 142 -4.58 -6.45 -6.43
N ASP A 143 -5.24 -6.03 -5.35
CA ASP A 143 -4.70 -5.12 -4.34
C ASP A 143 -5.00 -5.65 -2.94
N VAL A 144 -4.00 -5.63 -2.05
CA VAL A 144 -4.19 -5.98 -0.64
C VAL A 144 -3.40 -5.07 0.29
N VAL A 145 -4.06 -4.65 1.37
CA VAL A 145 -3.50 -3.89 2.47
C VAL A 145 -3.62 -4.70 3.76
N PHE A 146 -2.48 -4.92 4.42
CA PHE A 146 -2.37 -5.51 5.74
C PHE A 146 -1.85 -4.47 6.71
N PHE A 147 -2.61 -4.17 7.77
CA PHE A 147 -2.24 -3.15 8.75
C PHE A 147 -1.91 -3.80 10.09
N LYS A 148 -0.90 -3.33 10.83
CA LYS A 148 -0.50 -3.82 12.16
C LYS A 148 -0.61 -5.35 12.33
N THR A 149 0.04 -6.11 11.45
CA THR A 149 -0.02 -7.59 11.56
C THR A 149 0.66 -8.08 12.82
N CYS A 150 0.04 -8.99 13.55
CA CYS A 150 0.52 -9.49 14.85
C CYS A 150 0.50 -11.02 14.94
N GLY A 151 0.85 -11.55 16.11
CA GLY A 151 0.69 -12.98 16.39
C GLY A 151 1.94 -13.83 16.11
N PRO A 152 1.85 -15.13 16.43
CA PRO A 152 2.97 -16.06 16.34
C PRO A 152 3.37 -16.32 14.88
N LYS A 153 4.53 -16.98 14.70
CA LYS A 153 4.96 -17.51 13.40
C LYS A 153 3.86 -18.39 12.82
N LEU A 154 3.75 -18.38 11.49
CA LEU A 154 2.83 -19.26 10.77
C LEU A 154 3.15 -20.72 11.14
N HIS A 155 2.11 -21.50 11.41
CA HIS A 155 2.30 -22.94 11.57
C HIS A 155 2.93 -23.51 10.30
N ALA A 156 3.73 -24.58 10.44
CA ALA A 156 4.51 -25.20 9.37
C ALA A 156 3.65 -25.89 8.29
N SER A 157 2.70 -25.19 7.69
CA SER A 157 2.12 -25.56 6.40
C SER A 157 3.15 -25.28 5.31
N HIS A 158 3.23 -26.20 4.35
CA HIS A 158 4.19 -26.16 3.25
C HIS A 158 3.57 -25.55 1.98
N ASP A 159 2.35 -25.03 2.06
CA ASP A 159 1.62 -24.52 0.90
C ASP A 159 2.23 -23.20 0.43
N ILE A 160 2.78 -23.20 -0.78
CA ILE A 160 3.11 -21.97 -1.50
C ILE A 160 1.85 -21.47 -2.18
N LEU A 161 1.44 -20.24 -1.85
CA LEU A 161 0.32 -19.56 -2.48
C LEU A 161 0.78 -18.77 -3.69
N GLN A 162 0.12 -19.02 -4.80
CA GLN A 162 0.32 -18.29 -6.04
C GLN A 162 -0.86 -17.35 -6.26
N HIS A 163 -0.57 -16.05 -6.40
CA HIS A 163 -1.55 -15.05 -6.78
C HIS A 163 -1.18 -14.44 -8.14
N PRO A 164 -1.72 -14.98 -9.24
CA PRO A 164 -1.33 -14.56 -10.58
C PRO A 164 -1.82 -13.15 -10.96
N HIS A 165 -2.75 -12.58 -10.20
CA HIS A 165 -3.35 -11.27 -10.49
C HIS A 165 -2.97 -10.19 -9.47
N LEU A 166 -2.29 -10.54 -8.37
CA LEU A 166 -1.95 -9.58 -7.31
C LEU A 166 -0.86 -8.64 -7.81
N GLN A 167 -1.23 -7.36 -7.92
CA GLN A 167 -0.41 -6.28 -8.46
C GLN A 167 0.15 -5.38 -7.36
N SER A 168 -0.60 -5.19 -6.28
CA SER A 168 -0.20 -4.33 -5.17
C SER A 168 -0.29 -5.07 -3.83
N ILE A 169 0.77 -4.95 -3.03
CA ILE A 169 0.78 -5.39 -1.64
C ILE A 169 1.33 -4.29 -0.74
N HIS A 170 0.53 -3.90 0.26
CA HIS A 170 0.92 -2.93 1.27
C HIS A 170 0.88 -3.60 2.64
N ILE A 171 2.02 -3.66 3.32
CA ILE A 171 2.14 -4.32 4.62
C ILE A 171 2.67 -3.33 5.65
N LEU A 172 1.90 -3.08 6.69
CA LEU A 172 2.31 -2.32 7.86
C LEU A 172 2.42 -3.31 9.02
N SER A 173 3.64 -3.69 9.43
CA SER A 173 3.85 -4.83 10.33
C SER A 173 4.99 -4.60 11.32
N PRO A 174 4.74 -4.57 12.64
CA PRO A 174 5.81 -4.56 13.64
C PRO A 174 6.47 -5.94 13.83
N ILE A 175 6.10 -6.95 13.04
CA ILE A 175 6.67 -8.31 13.15
C ILE A 175 7.43 -8.70 11.88
N ASN A 176 8.27 -9.73 12.04
CA ASN A 176 9.03 -10.32 10.95
C ASN A 176 8.10 -11.13 10.00
N LEU A 177 8.25 -10.90 8.69
CA LEU A 177 7.45 -11.50 7.61
C LEU A 177 8.21 -12.61 6.84
N HIS A 178 9.28 -13.18 7.39
CA HIS A 178 10.07 -14.25 6.75
C HIS A 178 9.18 -15.38 6.23
N ASP A 179 8.43 -16.01 7.12
CA ASP A 179 7.54 -17.13 6.79
C ASP A 179 6.44 -16.72 5.81
N PHE A 180 6.05 -15.44 5.84
CA PHE A 180 5.03 -14.89 4.94
C PHE A 180 5.54 -14.76 3.51
N PHE A 181 6.73 -14.19 3.33
CA PHE A 181 7.32 -14.07 1.99
C PHE A 181 7.73 -15.40 1.39
N ASP A 182 8.21 -16.36 2.20
CA ASP A 182 8.64 -17.67 1.69
C ASP A 182 7.49 -18.52 1.11
N ARG A 183 6.25 -18.19 1.46
CA ARG A 183 5.05 -18.92 1.00
C ARG A 183 4.26 -18.20 -0.10
N LEU A 184 4.81 -17.14 -0.70
CA LEU A 184 4.11 -16.39 -1.75
C LEU A 184 4.84 -16.49 -3.10
N THR A 185 4.06 -16.50 -4.18
CA THR A 185 4.53 -16.32 -5.56
C THR A 185 3.58 -15.36 -6.27
N LEU A 186 4.11 -14.19 -6.66
CA LEU A 186 3.33 -13.01 -7.06
C LEU A 186 3.76 -12.50 -8.44
N PRO A 187 3.51 -13.23 -9.54
CA PRO A 187 4.08 -12.92 -10.85
C PRO A 187 3.60 -11.59 -11.45
N ALA A 188 2.43 -11.10 -11.04
CA ALA A 188 1.89 -9.82 -11.48
C ALA A 188 2.29 -8.62 -10.59
N LEU A 189 3.13 -8.82 -9.57
CA LEU A 189 3.46 -7.77 -8.61
C LEU A 189 4.17 -6.59 -9.28
N VAL A 190 3.61 -5.39 -9.10
CA VAL A 190 4.14 -4.12 -9.63
C VAL A 190 4.36 -3.07 -8.54
N ASP A 191 3.67 -3.15 -7.41
CA ASP A 191 3.75 -2.22 -6.30
C ASP A 191 3.92 -2.98 -4.98
N PHE A 192 5.03 -2.73 -4.29
CA PHE A 192 5.33 -3.32 -3.01
C PHE A 192 5.63 -2.23 -2.00
N THR A 193 4.84 -2.21 -0.92
CA THR A 193 5.05 -1.32 0.21
C THR A 193 5.20 -2.14 1.48
N GLN A 194 6.25 -1.87 2.23
CA GLN A 194 6.40 -2.36 3.59
C GLN A 194 6.81 -1.24 4.56
N CYS A 195 6.00 -1.02 5.58
CA CYS A 195 6.28 -0.07 6.65
C CYS A 195 6.24 -0.73 8.01
N GLU A 196 6.96 -0.15 8.97
CA GLU A 196 7.09 -0.65 10.35
C GLU A 196 7.79 -2.02 10.40
N GLY A 197 8.64 -2.25 11.40
CA GLY A 197 9.39 -3.49 11.53
C GLY A 197 10.60 -3.33 12.45
N PRO A 198 10.85 -4.27 13.38
CA PRO A 198 11.81 -4.10 14.48
C PRO A 198 13.26 -4.10 14.01
N SER A 199 13.50 -4.56 12.77
CA SER A 199 14.71 -4.34 11.97
C SER A 199 14.49 -4.96 10.60
N TRP A 200 15.03 -4.35 9.52
CA TRP A 200 14.96 -4.92 8.17
C TRP A 200 15.88 -6.13 8.00
N GLY A 201 15.55 -7.25 8.66
CA GLY A 201 16.26 -8.54 8.58
C GLY A 201 15.69 -9.49 7.53
N GLN A 202 14.70 -9.07 6.74
CA GLN A 202 13.93 -9.92 5.81
C GLN A 202 14.22 -9.67 4.33
N HIS A 203 15.31 -8.95 4.04
CA HIS A 203 15.74 -8.69 2.67
C HIS A 203 15.96 -9.99 1.88
N ARG A 204 16.49 -11.05 2.50
CA ARG A 204 16.73 -12.34 1.81
C ARG A 204 15.43 -13.00 1.38
N GLN A 205 14.42 -13.00 2.25
CA GLN A 205 13.10 -13.58 1.95
C GLN A 205 12.34 -12.72 0.93
N LEU A 206 12.47 -11.39 1.00
CA LEU A 206 11.95 -10.52 -0.05
C LEU A 206 12.64 -10.80 -1.41
N MET A 207 13.97 -10.95 -1.44
CA MET A 207 14.69 -11.31 -2.67
C MET A 207 14.28 -12.70 -3.18
N SER A 208 14.10 -13.67 -2.28
CA SER A 208 13.57 -15.01 -2.60
C SER A 208 12.18 -14.91 -3.23
N LEU A 209 11.29 -14.09 -2.67
CA LEU A 209 9.95 -13.81 -3.21
C LEU A 209 10.03 -13.17 -4.60
N LEU A 210 10.82 -12.12 -4.77
CA LEU A 210 10.95 -11.40 -6.05
C LEU A 210 11.51 -12.33 -7.14
N LYS A 211 12.57 -13.10 -6.81
CA LYS A 211 13.17 -14.08 -7.72
C LYS A 211 12.20 -15.20 -8.09
N ARG A 212 11.48 -15.76 -7.12
CA ARG A 212 10.49 -16.82 -7.35
C ARG A 212 9.29 -16.33 -8.15
N SER A 213 8.91 -15.07 -7.96
CA SER A 213 7.78 -14.45 -8.64
C SER A 213 8.10 -14.03 -10.07
N ASP A 214 9.38 -13.78 -10.39
CA ASP A 214 9.82 -13.20 -11.67
C ASP A 214 9.00 -11.96 -12.07
N CYS A 215 8.62 -11.17 -11.06
CA CYS A 215 7.72 -10.04 -11.22
C CYS A 215 8.47 -8.80 -11.73
N ARG A 216 7.75 -7.91 -12.42
CA ARG A 216 8.29 -6.63 -12.93
C ARG A 216 7.98 -5.49 -11.98
N LEU A 217 8.56 -5.54 -10.78
CA LEU A 217 8.31 -4.54 -9.74
C LEU A 217 8.63 -3.12 -10.24
N GLN A 218 7.66 -2.21 -10.18
CA GLN A 218 7.79 -0.82 -10.65
C GLN A 218 7.88 0.16 -9.50
N LYS A 219 7.29 -0.16 -8.34
CA LYS A 219 7.30 0.69 -7.16
C LYS A 219 7.74 -0.12 -5.96
N LEU A 220 8.72 0.42 -5.23
CA LEU A 220 9.20 -0.13 -3.99
C LEU A 220 9.18 0.96 -2.94
N TYR A 221 8.40 0.76 -1.88
CA TYR A 221 8.42 1.58 -0.69
C TYR A 221 8.81 0.73 0.51
N ILE A 222 9.90 1.11 1.18
CA ILE A 222 10.31 0.50 2.43
C ILE A 222 10.53 1.56 3.50
N ALA A 223 9.86 1.42 4.65
CA ALA A 223 10.08 2.22 5.84
C ALA A 223 10.39 1.33 7.04
N THR A 224 11.57 1.51 7.66
CA THR A 224 12.05 0.63 8.74
C THR A 224 12.91 1.41 9.75
N GLN A 225 12.73 1.12 11.04
CA GLN A 225 13.59 1.68 12.09
C GLN A 225 13.82 0.65 13.21
N PRO A 226 15.08 0.37 13.61
CA PRO A 226 16.36 0.73 12.98
C PRO A 226 16.83 -0.31 11.94
N VAL A 227 17.50 0.15 10.88
CA VAL A 227 18.12 -0.72 9.87
C VAL A 227 19.49 -1.17 10.34
N ARG A 228 19.54 -2.27 11.12
CA ARG A 228 20.79 -2.81 11.67
C ARG A 228 21.32 -4.08 11.00
N MET A 229 20.54 -4.70 10.11
CA MET A 229 20.80 -6.08 9.65
C MET A 229 21.03 -6.23 8.14
N ILE A 230 21.08 -5.15 7.37
CA ILE A 230 21.36 -5.18 5.93
C ILE A 230 22.65 -4.42 5.64
N THR A 231 23.54 -5.00 4.84
CA THR A 231 24.76 -4.33 4.38
C THR A 231 24.50 -3.49 3.13
N GLU A 232 25.41 -2.58 2.80
CA GLU A 232 25.35 -1.85 1.52
C GLU A 232 25.33 -2.80 0.31
N GLY A 233 26.07 -3.92 0.39
CA GLY A 233 26.11 -4.94 -0.65
C GLY A 233 24.75 -5.62 -0.84
N ASP A 234 24.14 -6.11 0.25
CA ASP A 234 22.82 -6.76 0.19
C ASP A 234 21.75 -5.82 -0.39
N PHE A 235 21.82 -4.52 -0.07
CA PHE A 235 20.93 -3.52 -0.63
C PHE A 235 21.14 -3.32 -2.14
N ILE A 236 22.39 -3.27 -2.60
CA ILE A 236 22.71 -3.19 -4.03
C ILE A 236 22.20 -4.44 -4.75
N ASP A 237 22.40 -5.64 -4.20
CA ASP A 237 21.93 -6.90 -4.79
C ASP A 237 20.39 -6.92 -4.93
N MET A 238 19.68 -6.39 -3.94
CA MET A 238 18.22 -6.20 -4.02
C MET A 238 17.82 -5.24 -5.16
N LEU A 239 18.55 -4.13 -5.32
CA LEU A 239 18.28 -3.17 -6.40
C LEU A 239 18.63 -3.74 -7.79
N GLU A 240 19.63 -4.61 -7.90
CA GLU A 240 19.97 -5.29 -9.16
C GLU A 240 18.83 -6.21 -9.64
N GLN A 241 18.17 -6.89 -8.70
CA GLN A 241 17.01 -7.75 -9.01
C GLN A 241 15.75 -6.96 -9.37
N THR A 242 15.72 -5.66 -9.08
CA THR A 242 14.55 -4.80 -9.28
C THR A 242 14.82 -3.73 -10.34
N SER A 243 15.52 -4.11 -11.42
CA SER A 243 15.89 -3.20 -12.53
C SER A 243 14.72 -2.50 -13.24
N SER A 244 13.48 -2.99 -13.07
CA SER A 244 12.26 -2.38 -13.59
C SER A 244 11.72 -1.21 -12.76
N LEU A 245 12.29 -0.91 -11.59
CA LEU A 245 11.77 0.13 -10.71
C LEU A 245 11.74 1.50 -11.38
N VAL A 246 10.59 2.14 -11.24
CA VAL A 246 10.27 3.52 -11.65
C VAL A 246 10.21 4.43 -10.43
N VAL A 247 9.73 3.91 -9.30
CA VAL A 247 9.61 4.63 -8.03
C VAL A 247 10.34 3.87 -6.93
N LEU A 248 11.24 4.55 -6.25
CA LEU A 248 11.94 4.05 -5.07
C LEU A 248 11.69 5.00 -3.90
N ASN A 249 11.08 4.50 -2.83
CA ASN A 249 10.86 5.24 -1.59
C ASN A 249 11.51 4.49 -0.43
N LEU A 250 12.40 5.17 0.30
CA LEU A 250 13.17 4.59 1.39
C LEU A 250 13.15 5.51 2.60
N GLU A 251 12.75 4.96 3.74
CA GLU A 251 12.74 5.67 5.02
C GLU A 251 13.52 4.87 6.06
N GLY A 252 14.49 5.53 6.71
CA GLY A 252 15.37 4.90 7.69
C GLY A 252 16.58 4.14 7.13
N PHE A 253 16.87 4.26 5.82
CA PHE A 253 17.91 3.47 5.14
C PHE A 253 19.32 4.06 5.10
N ALA A 254 19.61 5.29 5.52
CA ALA A 254 20.94 5.83 5.24
C ALA A 254 22.12 5.26 6.03
N PRO A 255 21.99 4.47 7.13
CA PRO A 255 23.14 3.71 7.62
C PRO A 255 23.71 2.75 6.54
N VAL A 256 22.85 2.33 5.60
CA VAL A 256 23.13 1.35 4.55
C VAL A 256 23.58 2.01 3.26
N ILE A 257 22.92 3.11 2.87
CA ILE A 257 23.18 3.77 1.59
C ILE A 257 24.39 4.69 1.73
N ARG A 258 25.50 4.36 1.06
CA ARG A 258 26.73 5.16 1.08
C ARG A 258 27.11 5.59 -0.34
N SER A 259 28.29 6.22 -0.46
CA SER A 259 28.83 6.70 -1.74
C SER A 259 29.00 5.60 -2.79
N TYR A 260 29.13 4.33 -2.40
CA TYR A 260 29.21 3.23 -3.36
C TYR A 260 27.85 2.98 -4.02
N THR A 261 26.76 2.94 -3.25
CA THR A 261 25.39 2.85 -3.77
C THR A 261 25.09 3.97 -4.77
N TRP A 262 25.46 5.21 -4.43
CA TRP A 262 25.28 6.35 -5.32
C TRP A 262 26.04 6.21 -6.63
N ARG A 263 27.32 5.79 -6.56
CA ARG A 263 28.13 5.55 -7.76
C ARG A 263 27.54 4.47 -8.66
N ARG A 264 26.88 3.45 -8.10
CA ARG A 264 26.19 2.39 -8.87
C ARG A 264 24.90 2.89 -9.53
N LEU A 265 24.22 3.85 -8.91
CA LEU A 265 23.05 4.54 -9.46
C LEU A 265 23.44 5.66 -10.44
N THR A 266 24.67 6.19 -10.39
CA THR A 266 25.14 7.22 -11.34
C THR A 266 25.16 6.65 -12.76
N HIS A 267 24.64 7.41 -13.72
CA HIS A 267 24.75 7.07 -15.13
C HIS A 267 26.12 7.53 -15.67
N ARG A 268 26.90 6.62 -16.26
CA ARG A 268 28.24 6.92 -16.81
C ARG A 268 28.40 6.55 -18.29
N GLY A 269 27.30 6.64 -19.06
CA GLY A 269 27.31 6.36 -20.50
C GLY A 269 27.29 4.86 -20.83
N SER A 270 28.41 4.16 -20.64
CA SER A 270 28.60 2.76 -21.05
C SER A 270 28.47 1.72 -19.92
N SER A 271 28.45 2.16 -18.65
CA SER A 271 28.36 1.26 -17.50
C SER A 271 26.93 0.81 -17.21
N ARG A 272 26.76 -0.43 -16.72
CA ARG A 272 25.47 -0.92 -16.16
C ARG A 272 25.02 -0.02 -15.00
N CYS A 273 24.06 0.83 -15.28
CA CYS A 273 23.43 1.71 -14.30
C CYS A 273 22.38 0.91 -13.52
N LEU A 274 22.48 0.91 -12.19
CA LEU A 274 21.47 0.30 -11.31
C LEU A 274 20.14 1.02 -11.51
N LEU A 275 18.99 0.32 -11.51
CA LEU A 275 17.66 0.95 -11.69
C LEU A 275 17.57 1.91 -12.89
N PRO A 276 17.81 1.46 -14.14
CA PRO A 276 17.85 2.33 -15.30
C PRO A 276 16.51 3.06 -15.55
N LYS A 277 15.38 2.54 -15.05
CA LYS A 277 14.04 3.13 -15.25
C LYS A 277 13.59 4.09 -14.15
N LEU A 278 14.43 4.35 -13.14
CA LEU A 278 14.05 5.15 -11.99
C LEU A 278 13.74 6.61 -12.39
N GLN A 279 12.50 7.02 -12.13
CA GLN A 279 12.01 8.38 -12.40
C GLN A 279 11.72 9.14 -11.11
N THR A 280 11.34 8.45 -10.03
CA THR A 280 11.03 9.06 -8.74
C THR A 280 11.84 8.42 -7.63
N LEU A 281 12.63 9.24 -6.94
CA LEU A 281 13.38 8.85 -5.76
C LEU A 281 12.80 9.59 -4.54
N ARG A 282 12.48 8.89 -3.47
CA ARG A 282 12.03 9.45 -2.19
C ARG A 282 12.89 8.90 -1.06
N LEU A 283 13.41 9.80 -0.25
CA LEU A 283 14.35 9.49 0.81
C LEU A 283 13.94 10.29 2.04
N SER A 284 13.74 9.61 3.18
CA SER A 284 13.55 10.25 4.49
C SER A 284 14.75 9.92 5.39
N HIS A 285 15.61 10.92 5.68
CA HIS A 285 16.85 10.70 6.43
C HIS A 285 17.45 11.97 7.07
N THR A 286 18.50 11.83 7.87
CA THR A 286 19.45 12.89 8.24
C THR A 286 20.28 13.41 7.07
N SER A 287 20.78 14.63 7.21
CA SER A 287 21.49 15.43 6.21
C SER A 287 22.86 14.89 5.77
N ASP A 288 23.54 14.12 6.62
CA ASP A 288 24.85 13.48 6.38
C ASP A 288 24.87 12.58 5.14
N PHE A 289 23.70 12.09 4.76
CA PHE A 289 23.48 11.28 3.58
C PHE A 289 23.62 12.02 2.25
N ILE A 290 23.38 13.34 2.25
CA ILE A 290 23.37 14.19 1.06
C ILE A 290 24.81 14.60 0.74
N THR A 291 25.53 13.66 0.11
CA THR A 291 26.94 13.81 -0.28
C THR A 291 27.10 14.34 -1.70
N HIS A 292 28.32 14.71 -2.09
CA HIS A 292 28.64 14.98 -3.50
C HIS A 292 28.27 13.82 -4.42
N ALA A 293 28.51 12.58 -4.01
CA ALA A 293 28.18 11.39 -4.79
C ALA A 293 26.66 11.27 -5.05
N PHE A 294 25.84 11.64 -4.08
CA PHE A 294 24.39 11.71 -4.26
C PHE A 294 24.01 12.74 -5.34
N VAL A 295 24.56 13.96 -5.25
CA VAL A 295 24.27 15.01 -6.25
C VAL A 295 24.77 14.61 -7.63
N ASP A 296 25.97 14.03 -7.73
CA ASP A 296 26.53 13.53 -9.00
C ASP A 296 25.60 12.48 -9.64
N MET A 297 25.01 11.60 -8.83
CA MET A 297 24.01 10.64 -9.29
C MET A 297 22.76 11.34 -9.84
N ILE A 298 22.19 12.30 -9.11
CA ILE A 298 21.02 13.07 -9.56
C ILE A 298 21.32 13.81 -10.87
N GLU A 299 22.43 14.55 -10.93
CA GLU A 299 22.86 15.31 -12.12
C GLU A 299 23.03 14.40 -13.33
N SER A 300 23.70 13.25 -13.15
CA SER A 300 23.95 12.31 -14.25
C SER A 300 22.68 11.78 -14.89
N ARG A 301 21.59 11.64 -14.13
CA ARG A 301 20.28 11.17 -14.60
C ARG A 301 19.38 12.28 -15.07
N TRP A 302 19.54 13.49 -14.53
CA TRP A 302 18.76 14.65 -14.91
C TRP A 302 19.20 15.25 -16.25
N LYS A 303 20.52 15.42 -16.41
CA LYS A 303 21.14 16.03 -17.60
C LYS A 303 21.27 15.07 -18.78
N PHE A 304 20.88 13.82 -18.60
CA PHE A 304 20.91 12.82 -19.67
C PHE A 304 19.90 13.18 -20.78
N PRO A 305 20.31 13.21 -22.06
CA PRO A 305 19.42 13.52 -23.16
C PRO A 305 18.25 12.53 -23.17
N SER A 306 17.03 13.04 -23.03
CA SER A 306 15.85 12.21 -23.29
C SER A 306 15.90 11.86 -24.77
N ALA A 307 16.27 10.62 -25.12
CA ALA A 307 16.31 10.15 -26.50
C ALA A 307 14.90 10.13 -27.09
N ARG A 308 14.40 11.31 -27.45
CA ARG A 308 13.30 11.53 -28.37
C ARG A 308 13.93 11.64 -29.75
N GLY A 309 14.19 10.53 -30.43
CA GLY A 309 14.59 10.63 -31.84
C GLY A 309 15.17 9.39 -32.50
N GLU A 310 16.03 8.63 -31.84
CA GLU A 310 16.78 7.58 -32.54
C GLU A 310 16.60 6.22 -31.87
N ALA A 311 15.94 5.34 -32.60
CA ALA A 311 15.72 3.97 -32.20
C ALA A 311 16.85 3.05 -32.71
N LYS A 312 17.02 1.95 -31.96
CA LYS A 312 17.62 0.66 -32.33
C LYS A 312 19.12 0.51 -32.10
N ASN A 313 19.50 0.20 -30.86
CA ASN A 313 19.71 -1.21 -30.47
C ASN A 313 19.90 -1.37 -28.95
N SER A 314 19.01 -2.16 -28.36
CA SER A 314 19.03 -2.94 -27.11
C SER A 314 20.19 -2.72 -26.11
N GLN A 315 19.89 -2.28 -24.87
CA GLN A 315 19.38 -3.19 -23.81
C GLN A 315 19.21 -2.53 -22.42
N THR A 316 19.62 -1.29 -22.20
CA THR A 316 19.31 -0.56 -20.95
C THR A 316 19.22 0.94 -21.21
N GLN A 317 18.11 1.40 -21.80
CA GLN A 317 17.88 2.83 -21.94
C GLN A 317 17.62 3.40 -20.54
N VAL A 318 18.57 4.20 -20.05
CA VAL A 318 18.41 4.92 -18.79
C VAL A 318 17.40 6.03 -18.99
N VAL A 319 16.39 6.06 -18.13
CA VAL A 319 15.32 7.06 -18.12
C VAL A 319 15.75 8.24 -17.26
N ARG A 320 15.34 9.43 -17.67
CA ARG A 320 15.59 10.67 -16.93
C ARG A 320 14.90 10.63 -15.56
N LEU A 321 15.63 11.00 -14.52
CA LEU A 321 15.03 11.20 -13.19
C LEU A 321 14.12 12.43 -13.22
N GLU A 322 12.86 12.31 -12.83
CA GLU A 322 11.90 13.42 -12.87
C GLU A 322 11.71 14.08 -11.51
N ARG A 323 11.77 13.30 -10.42
CA ARG A 323 11.38 13.74 -9.08
C ARG A 323 12.31 13.19 -8.02
N CYS A 324 12.73 14.05 -7.10
CA CYS A 324 13.53 13.68 -5.94
C CYS A 324 12.92 14.28 -4.68
N PHE A 325 12.43 13.45 -3.76
CA PHE A 325 11.88 13.90 -2.49
C PHE A 325 12.87 13.58 -1.37
N LEU A 326 13.26 14.58 -0.60
CA LEU A 326 14.29 14.56 0.45
C LEU A 326 13.70 15.07 1.76
N ASN A 327 13.12 14.19 2.56
CA ASN A 327 12.65 14.53 3.89
C ASN A 327 13.85 14.50 4.87
N ILE A 328 14.43 15.67 5.14
CA ILE A 328 15.65 15.81 5.96
C ILE A 328 15.28 16.01 7.44
N LEU A 329 15.46 14.97 8.26
CA LEU A 329 14.97 14.90 9.64
C LEU A 329 15.65 15.90 10.59
N ASP A 330 16.93 16.19 10.39
CA ASP A 330 17.72 17.17 11.15
C ASP A 330 17.80 18.55 10.48
N GLY A 331 17.03 18.74 9.41
CA GLY A 331 16.99 19.97 8.63
C GLY A 331 18.15 20.13 7.63
N VAL A 332 17.94 21.00 6.64
CA VAL A 332 18.86 21.20 5.49
C VAL A 332 20.15 21.94 5.88
N LYS A 333 20.23 22.51 7.10
CA LYS A 333 21.32 23.40 7.51
C LYS A 333 22.69 22.72 7.49
N ASN A 334 22.71 21.42 7.77
CA ASN A 334 23.92 20.59 7.84
C ASN A 334 24.40 20.09 6.47
N VAL A 335 23.64 20.31 5.40
CA VAL A 335 24.05 19.93 4.04
C VAL A 335 25.12 20.90 3.54
N ASP A 336 26.21 20.37 2.99
CA ASP A 336 27.29 21.14 2.38
C ASP A 336 26.74 22.27 1.46
N PRO A 337 27.18 23.53 1.63
CA PRO A 337 26.68 24.66 0.84
C PRO A 337 26.82 24.48 -0.68
N ALA A 338 27.89 23.86 -1.15
CA ALA A 338 28.12 23.58 -2.57
C ALA A 338 27.15 22.51 -3.08
N VAL A 339 26.90 21.45 -2.30
CA VAL A 339 25.87 20.44 -2.60
C VAL A 339 24.48 21.09 -2.69
N ARG A 340 24.15 21.96 -1.73
CA ARG A 340 22.88 22.70 -1.70
C ARG A 340 22.70 23.60 -2.92
N ALA A 341 23.75 24.33 -3.30
CA ALA A 341 23.75 25.19 -4.48
C ALA A 341 23.48 24.38 -5.76
N ARG A 342 24.13 23.21 -5.92
CA ARG A 342 23.90 22.31 -7.06
C ARG A 342 22.46 21.81 -7.12
N LEU A 343 21.89 21.37 -5.99
CA LEU A 343 20.48 20.93 -5.92
C LEU A 343 19.50 22.06 -6.28
N ARG A 344 19.77 23.30 -5.85
CA ARG A 344 18.98 24.49 -6.24
C ARG A 344 19.07 24.76 -7.73
N ASN A 345 20.26 24.66 -8.32
CA ASN A 345 20.43 24.83 -9.76
C ASN A 345 19.61 23.79 -10.55
N LEU A 346 19.65 22.51 -10.15
CA LEU A 346 18.84 21.47 -10.78
C LEU A 346 17.34 21.74 -10.66
N ARG A 347 16.90 22.26 -9.51
CA ARG A 347 15.51 22.66 -9.32
C ARG A 347 15.13 23.83 -10.24
N ALA A 348 16.00 24.82 -10.40
CA ALA A 348 15.81 25.93 -11.33
C ALA A 348 15.75 25.47 -12.80
N GLU A 349 16.46 24.40 -13.15
CA GLU A 349 16.38 23.74 -14.47
C GLU A 349 15.07 22.95 -14.68
N GLY A 350 14.25 22.78 -13.63
CA GLY A 350 12.94 22.12 -13.70
C GLY A 350 12.89 20.75 -13.00
N LEU A 351 13.97 20.27 -12.37
CA LEU A 351 13.93 19.05 -11.58
C LEU A 351 13.05 19.27 -10.34
N ARG A 352 12.09 18.37 -10.14
CA ARG A 352 11.14 18.44 -9.04
C ARG A 352 11.77 17.91 -7.75
N ILE A 353 12.43 18.80 -6.99
CA ILE A 353 13.10 18.45 -5.73
C ILE A 353 12.42 19.13 -4.52
N TRP A 354 12.07 18.34 -3.50
CA TRP A 354 11.42 18.85 -2.27
C TRP A 354 11.78 18.04 -1.02
N PRO A 355 11.84 18.66 0.17
CA PRO A 355 12.12 20.06 0.47
C PRO A 355 13.61 20.42 0.22
N ILE A 356 13.86 21.55 -0.44
CA ILE A 356 15.20 22.18 -0.47
C ILE A 356 15.26 23.44 0.41
N ASP A 357 14.12 24.10 0.64
CA ASP A 357 14.08 25.44 1.23
C ASP A 357 13.01 25.60 2.34
N SER A 358 12.75 24.58 3.14
CA SER A 358 11.96 24.77 4.37
C SER A 358 12.80 25.50 5.42
N GLU A 359 13.09 26.79 5.19
CA GLU A 359 13.60 27.72 6.22
C GLU A 359 12.51 28.05 7.25
N LYS A 360 11.26 27.73 6.95
CA LYS A 360 10.18 27.70 7.94
C LYS A 360 10.20 26.35 8.61
N GLY A 361 10.81 26.30 9.79
CA GLY A 361 10.62 25.20 10.73
C GLY A 361 9.12 25.00 10.97
N PHE A 362 8.73 23.74 11.11
CA PHE A 362 7.46 23.39 11.74
C PHE A 362 7.52 23.71 13.23
#